data_AF-A0A8H6Y8P5-F1
#
_entry.id   AF-A0A8H6Y8P5-F1
#
_cell.length_a   1.000
_cell.length_b   1.000
_cell.length_c   1.000
_cell.angle_alpha   90.00
_cell.angle_beta   90.00
_cell.angle_gamma   90.00
#
_symmetry.space_group_name_H-M   'P 1'
#
loop_
_entity.id
_entity.type
_entity.pdbx_description
1 polymer ?
#
loop_
_entity_poly.entity_id
_entity_poly.type
_entity_poly.pdbx_seq_one_letter_code
_entity_poly.pdbx_strand_id
1 'polypeptide(L)'
;MALHEGLEQPGMLAYLHVPGFAPEADSGGSRCNGRDGGGWIKHRLFGYVAVPLVAAYNLILYQCLEHDGRPLERQAVSYLPISPPPWASLSTDPQLYDRAPALERCPDALRLNDISTCCCSEPRRRYDPALPVLQMKCTVYGLFRAWETPIELQACSNPRCHHRYIGPDSREHGIFNYNNRKLFAHDLLDEYTSAYTSSETPFSAWVSCRRRRYELHSGHLEYPFVTAEVFRAVWFSYVKLQYLEGSMMCPHCGPCPENTIWDGVTLAFNRKHLLPSLEPPTKSQPDSIERKTTRYLPSQQLVPSKTVRRAVRRVLTGGPLTMARIKAAALPLEPEDPNEEDDEDEDENEEDGEVQSGSGASGKRTRAQKAAARTQQELLERLQAIPDAVAGLSQVCPALGTLFELKFGEVSVIQGKVAPDVYRRLFLQITAEESVLQMTTKPALDALEVFVTQPTHRNASALVEIPAIHELLTHEKNSTLLFPETTVEVCRWILDRGRMVLSSLIKGPEPPKIDEGVEKPWTEVGFIVLCEEQSGLTPPTFRLVAATACQKSERDHVIQN
;
A
#
# COMPACT_ATOMS: atom_id res chain seq x y z
N MET A 1 61.57 -42.15 -21.75
CA MET A 1 61.97 -43.10 -20.68
C MET A 1 60.70 -43.49 -19.94
N ALA A 2 60.32 -44.78 -20.04
CA ALA A 2 59.21 -45.53 -19.39
C ALA A 2 57.79 -44.90 -19.50
N LEU A 3 56.80 -45.33 -20.32
CA LEU A 3 56.22 -46.62 -20.78
C LEU A 3 55.37 -47.42 -19.76
N HIS A 4 54.25 -47.95 -20.31
CA HIS A 4 53.18 -48.87 -19.82
C HIS A 4 51.95 -48.22 -19.12
N GLU A 5 50.76 -48.18 -19.75
CA GLU A 5 49.73 -49.26 -20.04
C GLU A 5 48.87 -49.59 -18.81
N GLY A 6 47.54 -49.82 -18.85
CA GLY A 6 46.53 -50.01 -19.90
C GLY A 6 45.11 -49.81 -19.27
N LEU A 7 44.07 -49.44 -20.03
CA LEU A 7 43.11 -50.28 -20.79
C LEU A 7 41.77 -50.56 -20.05
N GLU A 8 40.68 -50.42 -20.83
CA GLU A 8 39.30 -50.95 -20.71
C GLU A 8 38.14 -50.07 -20.16
N GLN A 9 37.27 -49.66 -21.11
CA GLN A 9 35.81 -49.53 -20.98
C GLN A 9 35.14 -50.86 -21.45
N PRO A 10 33.80 -51.04 -21.59
CA PRO A 10 32.59 -50.37 -21.03
C PRO A 10 31.53 -51.40 -20.50
N GLY A 11 30.39 -50.95 -19.95
CA GLY A 11 29.13 -51.72 -20.08
C GLY A 11 28.07 -51.64 -18.97
N MET A 12 26.86 -51.23 -19.40
CA MET A 12 25.51 -51.69 -19.03
C MET A 12 24.90 -51.53 -17.61
N LEU A 13 23.80 -50.77 -17.59
CA LEU A 13 22.44 -51.10 -17.09
C LEU A 13 22.29 -52.06 -15.90
N ALA A 14 21.72 -51.55 -14.80
CA ALA A 14 20.78 -52.30 -13.97
C ALA A 14 19.80 -51.36 -13.23
N TYR A 15 18.51 -51.64 -13.44
CA TYR A 15 17.39 -51.34 -12.54
C TYR A 15 17.62 -51.95 -11.15
N LEU A 16 17.02 -51.32 -10.12
CA LEU A 16 16.44 -51.88 -8.88
C LEU A 16 16.36 -50.69 -7.89
N HIS A 17 15.46 -50.57 -6.91
CA HIS A 17 14.13 -51.08 -6.61
C HIS A 17 13.75 -50.31 -5.32
N VAL A 18 12.54 -49.75 -5.24
CA VAL A 18 12.02 -49.17 -3.98
C VAL A 18 11.50 -50.31 -3.10
N PRO A 19 11.72 -50.28 -1.78
CA PRO A 19 10.57 -50.25 -0.86
C PRO A 19 10.83 -49.22 0.25
N GLY A 20 9.89 -48.37 0.64
CA GLY A 20 8.62 -48.76 1.23
C GLY A 20 8.79 -48.88 2.74
N PHE A 21 8.52 -47.81 3.50
CA PHE A 21 8.22 -47.90 4.93
C PHE A 21 7.04 -46.99 5.26
N ALA A 22 6.00 -47.63 5.79
CA ALA A 22 4.78 -47.08 6.32
C ALA A 22 4.97 -46.73 7.82
N PRO A 23 3.96 -46.14 8.50
CA PRO A 23 4.13 -45.21 9.61
C PRO A 23 4.18 -45.88 10.98
N GLU A 24 4.80 -45.20 11.95
CA GLU A 24 4.49 -45.40 13.37
C GLU A 24 4.08 -44.08 14.02
N ALA A 25 3.04 -44.22 14.83
CA ALA A 25 2.36 -43.22 15.62
C ALA A 25 3.01 -43.06 17.01
N ASP A 26 2.34 -42.26 17.85
CA ASP A 26 2.63 -41.94 19.24
C ASP A 26 3.87 -41.05 19.49
N SER A 27 3.85 -40.04 20.34
CA SER A 27 2.84 -39.53 21.27
C SER A 27 3.38 -38.19 21.79
N GLY A 28 2.51 -37.24 22.15
CA GLY A 28 2.95 -36.04 22.88
C GLY A 28 2.01 -34.87 22.71
N GLY A 29 1.02 -34.79 23.60
CA GLY A 29 0.06 -33.72 23.63
C GLY A 29 0.65 -32.35 23.93
N SER A 30 0.06 -31.32 23.33
CA SER A 30 -0.14 -30.04 24.00
C SER A 30 -1.42 -29.41 23.49
N ARG A 31 -2.41 -29.35 24.40
CA ARG A 31 -3.62 -28.55 24.25
C ARG A 31 -3.23 -27.08 24.34
N CYS A 32 -3.37 -26.36 23.23
CA CYS A 32 -3.38 -24.90 23.23
C CYS A 32 -4.85 -24.44 23.26
N ASN A 33 -5.38 -24.22 24.46
CA ASN A 33 -6.56 -23.38 24.63
C ASN A 33 -6.12 -21.92 24.48
N GLY A 34 -6.42 -21.32 23.34
CA GLY A 34 -6.23 -19.89 23.09
C GLY A 34 -7.57 -19.25 22.78
N ARG A 35 -8.33 -18.88 23.81
CA ARG A 35 -9.21 -17.71 23.75
C ARG A 35 -8.27 -16.51 23.80
N ASP A 36 -8.25 -15.68 22.77
CA ASP A 36 -7.90 -14.27 22.90
C ASP A 36 -8.51 -13.49 21.74
N GLY A 37 -9.24 -12.44 22.11
CA GLY A 37 -10.04 -11.60 21.23
C GLY A 37 -9.19 -10.86 20.20
N GLY A 38 -9.62 -10.95 18.94
CA GLY A 38 -9.10 -10.14 17.84
C GLY A 38 -9.51 -8.68 17.99
N GLY A 39 -8.71 -7.91 18.72
CA GLY A 39 -8.75 -6.45 18.68
C GLY A 39 -8.03 -5.94 17.43
N TRP A 40 -8.78 -5.61 16.39
CA TRP A 40 -8.26 -4.91 15.21
C TRP A 40 -7.87 -3.47 15.58
N ILE A 41 -6.58 -3.22 15.81
CA ILE A 41 -6.06 -1.87 16.00
C ILE A 41 -5.76 -1.28 14.62
N LYS A 42 -6.59 -0.33 14.19
CA LYS A 42 -6.32 0.53 13.03
C LYS A 42 -5.20 1.50 13.39
N HIS A 43 -3.99 1.26 12.89
CA HIS A 43 -2.94 2.28 12.89
C HIS A 43 -3.11 3.16 11.65
N ARG A 44 -3.39 4.46 11.85
CA ARG A 44 -3.17 5.51 10.85
C ARG A 44 -1.81 6.14 11.14
N LEU A 45 -0.85 5.96 10.23
CA LEU A 45 0.30 6.84 10.11
C LEU A 45 0.31 7.37 8.67
N PHE A 46 0.40 8.69 8.54
CA PHE A 46 0.58 9.36 7.25
C PHE A 46 2.03 9.13 6.78
N GLY A 47 2.18 8.37 5.70
CA GLY A 47 3.35 8.29 4.85
C GLY A 47 2.84 8.18 3.42
N TYR A 48 3.41 8.96 2.50
CA TYR A 48 2.88 9.09 1.14
C TYR A 48 2.94 7.76 0.40
N VAL A 49 1.78 7.35 -0.12
CA VAL A 49 1.51 6.04 -0.70
C VAL A 49 1.34 6.22 -2.20
N ALA A 50 2.03 5.40 -2.98
CA ALA A 50 1.50 4.86 -4.23
C ALA A 50 2.42 3.71 -4.67
N VAL A 51 1.88 2.49 -4.78
CA VAL A 51 2.19 1.50 -5.84
C VAL A 51 1.00 0.52 -5.91
N PRO A 52 0.06 0.66 -6.86
CA PRO A 52 -1.01 -0.34 -6.92
C PRO A 52 -1.32 -1.01 -8.27
N LEU A 53 -0.73 -0.59 -9.40
CA LEU A 53 -1.14 -1.12 -10.71
C LEU A 53 -0.66 -2.57 -10.99
N VAL A 54 0.45 -3.03 -10.40
CA VAL A 54 0.88 -4.44 -10.50
C VAL A 54 0.11 -5.35 -9.54
N ALA A 55 -0.14 -4.88 -8.33
CA ALA A 55 -0.99 -5.60 -7.38
C ALA A 55 -2.40 -5.79 -7.95
N ALA A 56 -2.88 -4.78 -8.69
CA ALA A 56 -4.07 -4.92 -9.51
C ALA A 56 -3.94 -6.08 -10.49
N TYR A 57 -2.95 -6.09 -11.39
CA TYR A 57 -2.75 -7.15 -12.40
C TYR A 57 -2.80 -8.59 -11.82
N ASN A 58 -2.14 -8.84 -10.69
CA ASN A 58 -2.15 -10.15 -10.00
C ASN A 58 -3.49 -10.45 -9.29
N LEU A 59 -4.19 -9.44 -8.77
CA LEU A 59 -5.56 -9.60 -8.23
C LEU A 59 -6.56 -10.01 -9.33
N ILE A 60 -6.31 -9.63 -10.59
CA ILE A 60 -7.19 -9.97 -11.73
C ILE A 60 -7.06 -11.43 -12.11
N LEU A 61 -5.84 -11.98 -12.13
CA LEU A 61 -5.66 -13.42 -12.35
C LEU A 61 -6.40 -14.24 -11.28
N TYR A 62 -6.54 -13.70 -10.07
CA TYR A 62 -7.13 -14.38 -8.94
C TYR A 62 -8.67 -14.27 -8.85
N GLN A 63 -9.23 -13.07 -8.92
CA GLN A 63 -10.69 -12.87 -8.81
C GLN A 63 -11.47 -13.42 -10.02
N CYS A 64 -10.79 -13.68 -11.15
CA CYS A 64 -11.38 -14.38 -12.29
C CYS A 64 -11.58 -15.90 -12.08
N LEU A 65 -11.14 -16.47 -10.94
CA LEU A 65 -11.24 -17.90 -10.64
C LEU A 65 -12.34 -18.25 -9.61
N GLU A 66 -12.94 -17.27 -8.94
CA GLU A 66 -14.04 -17.50 -7.98
C GLU A 66 -15.42 -17.29 -8.64
N HIS A 67 -15.89 -18.32 -9.35
CA HIS A 67 -17.24 -18.90 -9.21
C HIS A 67 -17.38 -20.09 -10.18
N ASP A 68 -17.63 -21.27 -9.62
CA ASP A 68 -18.16 -22.48 -10.30
C ASP A 68 -17.27 -23.29 -11.26
N GLY A 69 -15.94 -23.14 -11.23
CA GLY A 69 -15.06 -24.06 -11.98
C GLY A 69 -15.26 -24.04 -13.51
N ARG A 70 -15.88 -22.99 -14.05
CA ARG A 70 -15.97 -22.75 -15.49
C ARG A 70 -14.94 -21.67 -15.85
N PRO A 71 -13.80 -22.03 -16.46
CA PRO A 71 -12.82 -21.06 -16.92
C PRO A 71 -13.36 -20.42 -18.20
N LEU A 72 -14.15 -19.37 -18.04
CA LEU A 72 -14.34 -18.38 -19.07
C LEU A 72 -13.99 -17.06 -18.41
N GLU A 73 -12.71 -16.72 -18.46
CA GLU A 73 -12.28 -15.32 -18.41
C GLU A 73 -13.30 -14.51 -19.20
N ARG A 74 -14.13 -13.72 -18.51
CA ARG A 74 -15.02 -12.78 -19.18
C ARG A 74 -14.13 -11.61 -19.59
N GLN A 75 -13.38 -11.82 -20.67
CA GLN A 75 -12.65 -10.75 -21.32
C GLN A 75 -13.65 -9.67 -21.74
N ALA A 76 -13.23 -8.41 -21.68
CA ALA A 76 -14.03 -7.32 -22.20
C ALA A 76 -14.13 -7.39 -23.72
N VAL A 77 -15.13 -6.70 -24.26
CA VAL A 77 -15.26 -6.51 -25.72
C VAL A 77 -14.15 -5.59 -26.20
N SER A 78 -13.91 -4.48 -25.49
CA SER A 78 -12.71 -3.67 -25.71
C SER A 78 -11.44 -4.49 -25.43
N TYR A 79 -10.46 -4.32 -26.30
CA TYR A 79 -9.20 -5.07 -26.29
C TYR A 79 -8.03 -4.24 -26.82
N LEU A 80 -8.28 -3.08 -27.43
CA LEU A 80 -7.21 -2.22 -27.91
C LEU A 80 -6.44 -1.59 -26.74
N PRO A 81 -5.11 -1.43 -26.86
CA PRO A 81 -4.31 -0.74 -25.85
C PRO A 81 -4.81 0.69 -25.59
N ILE A 82 -4.79 1.10 -24.32
CA ILE A 82 -5.26 2.39 -23.82
C ILE A 82 -4.06 3.14 -23.23
N SER A 83 -3.86 4.41 -23.55
CA SER A 83 -2.80 5.20 -22.93
C SER A 83 -3.13 5.45 -21.44
N PRO A 84 -2.13 5.51 -20.54
CA PRO A 84 -2.34 5.95 -19.17
C PRO A 84 -2.96 7.36 -19.13
N PRO A 85 -3.70 7.73 -18.06
CA PRO A 85 -4.22 9.08 -17.93
C PRO A 85 -3.08 10.11 -17.94
N PRO A 86 -3.30 11.35 -18.42
CA PRO A 86 -2.22 12.32 -18.62
C PRO A 86 -1.37 12.61 -17.37
N TRP A 87 -1.98 12.56 -16.17
CA TRP A 87 -1.26 12.74 -14.90
C TRP A 87 -0.39 11.55 -14.50
N ALA A 88 -0.59 10.38 -15.13
CA ALA A 88 0.20 9.16 -14.95
C ALA A 88 1.12 8.86 -16.14
N SER A 89 1.05 9.64 -17.22
CA SER A 89 1.86 9.43 -18.42
C SER A 89 3.23 10.10 -18.32
N LEU A 90 4.25 9.46 -18.87
CA LEU A 90 5.56 10.03 -19.12
C LEU A 90 5.60 10.69 -20.50
N SER A 91 6.48 11.67 -20.70
CA SER A 91 6.71 12.28 -22.02
C SER A 91 7.29 11.30 -23.04
N THR A 92 7.81 10.17 -22.57
CA THR A 92 8.35 9.07 -23.38
C THR A 92 7.32 7.99 -23.70
N ASP A 93 6.14 8.01 -23.05
CA ASP A 93 5.10 7.04 -23.34
C ASP A 93 4.59 7.25 -24.77
N PRO A 94 4.41 6.18 -25.56
CA PRO A 94 3.95 6.35 -26.93
C PRO A 94 2.50 6.82 -26.96
N GLN A 95 2.23 7.79 -27.83
CA GLN A 95 0.88 8.19 -28.16
C GLN A 95 0.24 7.11 -29.04
N LEU A 96 -0.62 6.28 -28.42
CA LEU A 96 -1.27 5.15 -29.08
C LEU A 96 -2.47 5.55 -29.95
N TYR A 97 -3.16 6.61 -29.57
CA TYR A 97 -4.33 7.18 -30.24
C TYR A 97 -4.57 8.60 -29.72
N ASP A 98 -5.41 9.35 -30.42
CA ASP A 98 -5.88 10.65 -29.95
C ASP A 98 -6.91 10.45 -28.83
N ARG A 99 -6.55 10.83 -27.61
CA ARG A 99 -7.41 10.69 -26.43
C ARG A 99 -8.68 11.51 -26.62
N ALA A 100 -9.83 10.84 -26.55
CA ALA A 100 -11.12 11.52 -26.53
C ALA A 100 -11.23 12.44 -25.29
N PRO A 101 -11.93 13.58 -25.40
CA PRO A 101 -12.23 14.42 -24.24
C PRO A 101 -13.09 13.68 -23.21
N ALA A 102 -13.21 14.26 -22.01
CA ALA A 102 -14.14 13.76 -20.99
C ALA A 102 -15.55 13.62 -21.58
N LEU A 103 -16.26 12.56 -21.19
CA LEU A 103 -17.52 12.21 -21.82
C LEU A 103 -18.67 13.07 -21.26
N GLU A 104 -18.88 14.25 -21.85
CA GLU A 104 -19.98 15.16 -21.46
C GLU A 104 -21.34 14.67 -21.98
N ARG A 105 -21.32 14.09 -23.19
CA ARG A 105 -22.48 13.52 -23.87
C ARG A 105 -22.08 12.22 -24.55
N CYS A 106 -22.92 11.19 -24.37
CA CYS A 106 -22.75 9.92 -25.07
C CYS A 106 -23.05 10.08 -26.58
N PRO A 107 -22.29 9.42 -27.47
CA PRO A 107 -22.61 9.38 -28.90
C PRO A 107 -24.04 8.90 -29.17
N ASP A 108 -24.68 9.42 -30.22
CA ASP A 108 -26.07 9.05 -30.53
C ASP A 108 -26.22 7.56 -30.91
N ALA A 109 -25.15 6.92 -31.39
CA ALA A 109 -25.05 5.47 -31.58
C ALA A 109 -23.59 5.01 -31.60
N LEU A 110 -23.31 3.84 -31.03
CA LEU A 110 -22.01 3.16 -31.10
C LEU A 110 -22.02 2.13 -32.23
N ARG A 111 -21.27 2.39 -33.29
CA ARG A 111 -21.34 1.62 -34.55
C ARG A 111 -20.25 0.57 -34.66
N LEU A 112 -20.53 -0.52 -35.36
CA LEU A 112 -19.52 -1.51 -35.70
C LEU A 112 -18.54 -0.93 -36.73
N ASN A 113 -17.30 -1.36 -36.64
CA ASN A 113 -16.19 -1.00 -37.52
C ASN A 113 -15.24 -2.19 -37.72
N ASP A 114 -14.21 -2.01 -38.53
CA ASP A 114 -13.22 -3.03 -38.89
C ASP A 114 -12.40 -3.57 -37.70
N ILE A 115 -12.32 -2.82 -36.60
CA ILE A 115 -11.69 -3.23 -35.34
C ILE A 115 -12.68 -3.86 -34.34
N SER A 116 -13.96 -3.99 -34.68
CA SER A 116 -14.96 -4.56 -33.78
C SER A 116 -14.75 -6.07 -33.60
N THR A 117 -14.80 -6.54 -32.35
CA THR A 117 -14.56 -7.96 -32.03
C THR A 117 -15.54 -8.53 -31.00
N CYS A 118 -15.58 -9.86 -30.91
CA CYS A 118 -16.21 -10.58 -29.81
C CYS A 118 -15.18 -10.87 -28.71
N CYS A 119 -15.61 -10.88 -27.45
CA CYS A 119 -14.81 -11.32 -26.30
C CYS A 119 -14.61 -12.85 -26.20
N CYS A 120 -14.66 -13.57 -27.33
CA CYS A 120 -14.36 -15.01 -27.34
C CYS A 120 -12.84 -15.23 -27.23
N SER A 121 -12.43 -16.44 -26.85
CA SER A 121 -11.01 -16.81 -26.76
C SER A 121 -10.25 -16.53 -28.06
N GLU A 122 -8.96 -16.25 -27.96
CA GLU A 122 -8.09 -15.99 -29.11
C GLU A 122 -8.07 -17.17 -30.12
N PRO A 123 -8.09 -16.89 -31.43
CA PRO A 123 -8.23 -15.56 -32.04
C PRO A 123 -9.65 -14.99 -31.88
N ARG A 124 -9.76 -13.71 -31.49
CA ARG A 124 -11.05 -13.01 -31.41
C ARG A 124 -11.76 -12.97 -32.77
N ARG A 125 -13.05 -13.29 -32.79
CA ARG A 125 -13.89 -13.13 -33.99
C ARG A 125 -14.08 -11.64 -34.28
N ARG A 126 -13.83 -11.25 -35.53
CA ARG A 126 -13.96 -9.87 -36.02
C ARG A 126 -15.29 -9.68 -36.72
N TYR A 127 -15.72 -8.42 -36.77
CA TYR A 127 -16.86 -7.98 -37.58
C TYR A 127 -16.69 -8.36 -39.05
N ASP A 128 -17.77 -8.91 -39.63
CA ASP A 128 -17.87 -9.21 -41.05
C ASP A 128 -18.97 -8.32 -41.67
N PRO A 129 -18.62 -7.36 -42.55
CA PRO A 129 -19.61 -6.47 -43.15
C PRO A 129 -20.63 -7.18 -44.05
N ALA A 130 -20.39 -8.43 -44.45
CA ALA A 130 -21.34 -9.21 -45.23
C ALA A 130 -22.46 -9.85 -44.38
N LEU A 131 -22.29 -9.90 -43.06
CA LEU A 131 -23.26 -10.52 -42.15
C LEU A 131 -24.21 -9.46 -41.54
N PRO A 132 -25.46 -9.84 -41.19
CA PRO A 132 -26.44 -8.92 -40.63
C PRO A 132 -25.96 -8.22 -39.34
N VAL A 133 -26.30 -6.94 -39.23
CA VAL A 133 -26.09 -6.11 -38.04
C VAL A 133 -27.42 -5.91 -37.30
N LEU A 134 -27.40 -6.09 -35.99
CA LEU A 134 -28.50 -5.85 -35.07
C LEU A 134 -28.22 -4.58 -34.27
N GLN A 135 -29.24 -3.76 -34.02
CA GLN A 135 -29.15 -2.63 -33.11
C GLN A 135 -29.79 -2.98 -31.76
N MET A 136 -29.07 -2.73 -30.66
CA MET A 136 -29.56 -2.93 -29.29
C MET A 136 -29.36 -1.66 -28.45
N LYS A 137 -30.01 -1.58 -27.29
CA LYS A 137 -29.73 -0.53 -26.30
C LYS A 137 -28.63 -0.99 -25.34
N CYS A 138 -27.76 -0.08 -24.96
CA CYS A 138 -26.75 -0.28 -23.93
C CYS A 138 -26.70 0.91 -22.95
N THR A 139 -26.13 0.69 -21.77
CA THR A 139 -25.92 1.72 -20.76
C THR A 139 -24.44 2.12 -20.73
N VAL A 140 -24.16 3.40 -20.92
CA VAL A 140 -22.83 4.00 -20.81
C VAL A 140 -22.73 4.75 -19.49
N TYR A 141 -21.88 4.28 -18.58
CA TYR A 141 -21.65 4.89 -17.28
C TYR A 141 -20.57 5.97 -17.38
N GLY A 142 -20.92 7.23 -17.13
CA GLY A 142 -19.99 8.36 -17.04
C GLY A 142 -19.68 8.79 -15.61
N LEU A 143 -18.99 9.91 -15.45
CA LEU A 143 -18.53 10.40 -14.14
C LEU A 143 -19.68 10.81 -13.18
N PHE A 144 -20.75 11.37 -13.74
CA PHE A 144 -21.87 11.97 -12.99
C PHE A 144 -23.22 11.28 -13.20
N ARG A 145 -23.40 10.62 -14.35
CA ARG A 145 -24.65 9.97 -14.76
C ARG A 145 -24.36 8.84 -15.74
N ALA A 146 -25.37 8.04 -16.05
CA ALA A 146 -25.34 7.09 -17.14
C ALA A 146 -26.28 7.53 -18.28
N TRP A 147 -25.99 7.07 -19.49
CA TRP A 147 -26.81 7.27 -20.68
C TRP A 147 -27.26 5.94 -21.27
N GLU A 148 -28.47 5.89 -21.79
CA GLU A 148 -28.87 4.84 -22.71
C GLU A 148 -28.51 5.24 -24.13
N THR A 149 -27.86 4.34 -24.87
CA THR A 149 -27.42 4.60 -26.23
C THR A 149 -27.58 3.36 -27.09
N PRO A 150 -28.02 3.48 -28.35
CA PRO A 150 -28.01 2.39 -29.29
C PRO A 150 -26.59 1.92 -29.62
N ILE A 151 -26.39 0.61 -29.71
CA ILE A 151 -25.15 -0.05 -30.10
C ILE A 151 -25.42 -1.04 -31.23
N GLU A 152 -24.60 -1.02 -32.27
CA GLU A 152 -24.60 -2.00 -33.35
C GLU A 152 -23.83 -3.25 -32.92
N LEU A 153 -24.40 -4.40 -33.20
CA LEU A 153 -23.90 -5.71 -32.79
C LEU A 153 -24.06 -6.72 -33.91
N GLN A 154 -23.16 -7.69 -33.96
CA GLN A 154 -23.24 -8.80 -34.90
C GLN A 154 -23.12 -10.12 -34.15
N ALA A 155 -23.97 -11.10 -34.50
CA ALA A 155 -23.94 -12.41 -33.87
C ALA A 155 -22.57 -13.07 -34.07
N CYS A 156 -21.97 -13.57 -33.00
CA CYS A 156 -20.66 -14.22 -33.10
C CYS A 156 -20.78 -15.57 -33.83
N SER A 157 -20.00 -15.76 -34.89
CA SER A 157 -19.98 -17.01 -35.67
C SER A 157 -19.28 -18.18 -34.95
N ASN A 158 -18.68 -17.95 -33.78
CA ASN A 158 -18.08 -19.02 -32.99
C ASN A 158 -19.17 -19.87 -32.30
N PRO A 159 -19.26 -21.19 -32.56
CA PRO A 159 -20.27 -22.06 -31.96
C PRO A 159 -20.25 -22.06 -30.42
N ARG A 160 -19.08 -21.84 -29.81
CA ARG A 160 -18.91 -21.73 -28.35
C ARG A 160 -19.38 -20.39 -27.78
N CYS A 161 -19.79 -19.45 -28.63
CA CYS A 161 -20.18 -18.08 -28.29
C CYS A 161 -21.52 -17.67 -28.92
N HIS A 162 -22.41 -18.63 -29.19
CA HIS A 162 -23.73 -18.37 -29.80
C HIS A 162 -24.64 -17.40 -29.02
N HIS A 163 -24.33 -17.15 -27.74
CA HIS A 163 -25.02 -16.15 -26.91
C HIS A 163 -24.30 -14.80 -26.81
N ARG A 164 -23.16 -14.63 -27.51
CA ARG A 164 -22.34 -13.42 -27.48
C ARG A 164 -22.42 -12.70 -28.82
N TYR A 165 -22.13 -11.41 -28.76
CA TYR A 165 -22.11 -10.53 -29.91
C TYR A 165 -20.72 -9.93 -30.10
N ILE A 166 -20.34 -9.74 -31.36
CA ILE A 166 -19.28 -8.82 -31.76
C ILE A 166 -19.82 -7.40 -31.51
N GLY A 167 -19.01 -6.56 -30.87
CA GLY A 167 -19.34 -5.17 -30.62
C GLY A 167 -18.14 -4.24 -30.83
N PRO A 168 -18.39 -2.92 -30.85
CA PRO A 168 -17.35 -1.93 -31.05
C PRO A 168 -16.42 -1.82 -29.83
N ASP A 169 -15.13 -1.59 -30.09
CA ASP A 169 -14.13 -1.33 -29.04
C ASP A 169 -14.38 0.05 -28.37
N SER A 170 -14.77 1.06 -29.16
CA SER A 170 -15.18 2.41 -28.74
C SER A 170 -14.10 3.27 -28.06
N ARG A 171 -12.82 2.89 -28.15
CA ARG A 171 -11.67 3.65 -27.61
C ARG A 171 -11.61 5.08 -28.17
N GLU A 172 -11.97 5.29 -29.43
CA GLU A 172 -12.02 6.59 -30.10
C GLU A 172 -13.02 7.57 -29.48
N HIS A 173 -14.00 7.06 -28.75
CA HIS A 173 -14.98 7.86 -28.01
C HIS A 173 -14.63 7.99 -26.52
N GLY A 174 -13.51 7.44 -26.09
CA GLY A 174 -13.17 7.35 -24.66
C GLY A 174 -14.14 6.47 -23.89
N ILE A 175 -14.66 5.41 -24.52
CA ILE A 175 -15.62 4.48 -23.93
C ILE A 175 -15.03 3.07 -23.93
N PHE A 176 -14.99 2.46 -22.75
CA PHE A 176 -14.62 1.07 -22.54
C PHE A 176 -15.86 0.16 -22.58
N ASN A 177 -15.94 -0.69 -23.60
CA ASN A 177 -16.99 -1.67 -23.79
C ASN A 177 -16.70 -2.97 -23.02
N TYR A 178 -17.31 -3.12 -21.84
CA TYR A 178 -17.13 -4.31 -21.02
C TYR A 178 -17.86 -5.54 -21.61
N ASN A 179 -19.13 -5.42 -22.01
CA ASN A 179 -19.92 -6.58 -22.45
C ASN A 179 -21.09 -6.29 -23.41
N ASN A 180 -21.00 -5.24 -24.22
CA ASN A 180 -22.03 -4.73 -25.15
C ASN A 180 -23.33 -4.22 -24.48
N ARG A 181 -23.51 -4.40 -23.17
CA ARG A 181 -24.65 -3.89 -22.41
C ARG A 181 -24.25 -2.83 -21.40
N LYS A 182 -23.11 -3.01 -20.74
CA LYS A 182 -22.51 -2.05 -19.82
C LYS A 182 -21.20 -1.55 -20.42
N LEU A 183 -21.13 -0.25 -20.64
CA LEU A 183 -19.93 0.44 -21.12
C LEU A 183 -19.59 1.54 -20.14
N PHE A 184 -18.32 1.94 -20.07
CA PHE A 184 -17.82 2.85 -19.06
C PHE A 184 -16.93 3.89 -19.71
N ALA A 185 -17.16 5.16 -19.43
CA ALA A 185 -16.29 6.21 -19.91
C ALA A 185 -14.88 6.07 -19.30
N HIS A 186 -13.84 6.39 -20.07
CA HIS A 186 -12.45 6.31 -19.62
C HIS A 186 -12.19 7.26 -18.46
N ASP A 187 -12.77 8.46 -18.49
CA ASP A 187 -12.64 9.45 -17.41
C ASP A 187 -13.19 8.95 -16.06
N LEU A 188 -14.29 8.17 -16.05
CA LEU A 188 -14.82 7.51 -14.85
C LEU A 188 -13.84 6.50 -14.27
N LEU A 189 -13.15 5.73 -15.13
CA LEU A 189 -12.20 4.69 -14.72
C LEU A 189 -10.84 5.29 -14.32
N ASP A 190 -10.40 6.34 -15.02
CA ASP A 190 -9.21 7.13 -14.71
C ASP A 190 -9.38 7.89 -13.38
N GLU A 191 -10.58 8.41 -13.09
CA GLU A 191 -10.91 9.04 -11.81
C GLU A 191 -10.80 8.05 -10.64
N TYR A 192 -11.27 6.81 -10.78
CA TYR A 192 -11.05 5.82 -9.73
C TYR A 192 -9.57 5.52 -9.55
N THR A 193 -8.82 5.39 -10.66
CA THR A 193 -7.37 5.19 -10.63
C THR A 193 -6.68 6.34 -9.87
N SER A 194 -7.10 7.59 -10.12
CA SER A 194 -6.60 8.77 -9.41
C SER A 194 -6.96 8.74 -7.92
N ALA A 195 -8.23 8.48 -7.57
CA ALA A 195 -8.67 8.42 -6.19
C ALA A 195 -7.92 7.35 -5.40
N TYR A 196 -7.76 6.16 -5.99
CA TYR A 196 -7.08 5.01 -5.41
C TYR A 196 -5.57 5.20 -5.23
N THR A 197 -4.91 5.87 -6.17
CA THR A 197 -3.48 6.17 -6.09
C THR A 197 -3.16 7.34 -5.17
N SER A 198 -4.06 8.31 -5.03
CA SER A 198 -3.86 9.49 -4.16
C SER A 198 -4.28 9.28 -2.71
N SER A 199 -5.24 8.39 -2.46
CA SER A 199 -5.74 8.05 -1.14
C SER A 199 -6.20 6.61 -1.17
N GLU A 200 -5.81 5.76 -0.21
CA GLU A 200 -6.15 4.33 -0.15
C GLU A 200 -7.68 4.09 -0.19
N THR A 201 -8.29 4.21 -1.36
CA THR A 201 -9.74 4.32 -1.55
C THR A 201 -10.26 2.95 -1.98
N PRO A 202 -11.00 2.23 -1.12
CA PRO A 202 -11.55 0.94 -1.50
C PRO A 202 -12.65 1.08 -2.56
N PHE A 203 -12.81 0.07 -3.42
CA PHE A 203 -13.90 0.00 -4.41
C PHE A 203 -15.28 0.28 -3.79
N SER A 204 -15.60 -0.30 -2.63
CA SER A 204 -16.91 -0.14 -1.98
C SER A 204 -17.18 1.30 -1.55
N ALA A 205 -16.18 1.98 -1.01
CA ALA A 205 -16.28 3.38 -0.61
C ALA A 205 -16.47 4.29 -1.84
N TRP A 206 -15.66 4.10 -2.89
CA TRP A 206 -15.78 4.91 -4.11
C TRP A 206 -17.11 4.69 -4.82
N VAL A 207 -17.56 3.43 -4.96
CA VAL A 207 -18.85 3.09 -5.59
C VAL A 207 -20.01 3.67 -4.81
N SER A 208 -19.97 3.64 -3.48
CA SER A 208 -21.00 4.25 -2.63
C SER A 208 -21.04 5.77 -2.83
N CYS A 209 -19.88 6.43 -2.91
CA CYS A 209 -19.81 7.85 -3.22
C CYS A 209 -20.42 8.16 -4.61
N ARG A 210 -20.12 7.35 -5.63
CA ARG A 210 -20.66 7.54 -6.98
C ARG A 210 -22.16 7.31 -7.06
N ARG A 211 -22.71 6.32 -6.35
CA ARG A 211 -24.16 6.12 -6.24
C ARG A 211 -24.87 7.37 -5.74
N ARG A 212 -24.39 7.95 -4.63
CA ARG A 212 -24.93 9.21 -4.07
C ARG A 212 -24.84 10.37 -5.05
N ARG A 213 -23.75 10.46 -5.83
CA ARG A 213 -23.61 11.48 -6.89
C ARG A 213 -24.59 11.26 -8.04
N TYR A 214 -24.83 10.03 -8.46
CA TYR A 214 -25.80 9.70 -9.49
C TYR A 214 -27.23 10.04 -9.04
N GLU A 215 -27.57 9.74 -7.78
CA GLU A 215 -28.85 10.12 -7.17
C GLU A 215 -29.07 11.63 -7.19
N LEU A 216 -28.03 12.41 -6.89
CA LEU A 216 -28.08 13.87 -6.93
C LEU A 216 -28.31 14.45 -8.34
N HIS A 217 -27.62 13.92 -9.36
CA HIS A 217 -27.62 14.51 -10.70
C HIS A 217 -28.73 13.97 -11.62
N SER A 218 -29.18 12.74 -11.39
CA SER A 218 -30.06 12.04 -12.33
C SER A 218 -31.54 12.06 -11.94
N GLY A 219 -31.91 12.75 -10.85
CA GLY A 219 -33.30 12.98 -10.44
C GLY A 219 -34.19 11.74 -10.59
N HIS A 220 -34.13 10.82 -9.62
CA HIS A 220 -34.81 9.51 -9.64
C HIS A 220 -34.34 8.54 -10.75
N LEU A 221 -33.30 7.77 -10.41
CA LEU A 221 -33.17 6.31 -10.61
C LEU A 221 -33.22 5.65 -12.00
N GLU A 222 -33.35 6.34 -13.12
CA GLU A 222 -33.48 5.62 -14.42
C GLU A 222 -32.31 4.65 -14.66
N TYR A 223 -31.10 5.02 -14.21
CA TYR A 223 -29.92 4.14 -14.25
C TYR A 223 -29.07 4.26 -12.97
N PRO A 224 -29.26 3.40 -11.94
CA PRO A 224 -28.41 3.41 -10.76
C PRO A 224 -26.98 3.00 -11.12
N PHE A 225 -26.01 3.57 -10.39
CA PHE A 225 -24.63 3.16 -10.55
C PHE A 225 -24.43 1.68 -10.14
N VAL A 226 -23.52 1.01 -10.84
CA VAL A 226 -23.27 -0.44 -10.70
C VAL A 226 -22.86 -0.85 -9.28
N THR A 227 -22.94 -2.15 -8.98
CA THR A 227 -22.42 -2.71 -7.72
C THR A 227 -20.89 -2.64 -7.69
N ALA A 228 -20.31 -2.73 -6.48
CA ALA A 228 -18.86 -2.68 -6.32
C ALA A 228 -18.15 -3.88 -6.96
N GLU A 229 -18.81 -5.04 -7.01
CA GLU A 229 -18.30 -6.23 -7.69
C GLU A 229 -18.19 -6.01 -9.21
N VAL A 230 -19.24 -5.48 -9.84
CA VAL A 230 -19.25 -5.18 -11.28
C VAL A 230 -18.21 -4.11 -11.61
N PHE A 231 -18.17 -3.02 -10.84
CA PHE A 231 -17.21 -1.94 -11.09
C PHE A 231 -15.76 -2.43 -10.94
N ARG A 232 -15.48 -3.27 -9.93
CA ARG A 232 -14.16 -3.88 -9.74
C ARG A 232 -13.74 -4.71 -10.95
N ALA A 233 -14.62 -5.59 -11.44
CA ALA A 233 -14.34 -6.42 -12.61
C ALA A 233 -14.08 -5.58 -13.88
N VAL A 234 -14.85 -4.49 -14.06
CA VAL A 234 -14.69 -3.54 -15.16
C VAL A 234 -13.36 -2.81 -15.07
N TRP A 235 -13.05 -2.20 -13.93
CA TRP A 235 -11.82 -1.42 -13.75
C TRP A 235 -10.58 -2.28 -13.97
N PHE A 236 -10.57 -3.51 -13.45
CA PHE A 236 -9.50 -4.44 -13.72
C PHE A 236 -9.37 -4.82 -15.19
N SER A 237 -10.48 -5.02 -15.89
CA SER A 237 -10.47 -5.29 -17.33
C SER A 237 -9.94 -4.09 -18.12
N TYR A 238 -10.22 -2.86 -17.67
CA TYR A 238 -9.72 -1.62 -18.26
C TYR A 238 -8.23 -1.40 -18.01
N VAL A 239 -7.76 -1.57 -16.77
CA VAL A 239 -6.36 -1.38 -16.40
C VAL A 239 -5.44 -2.36 -17.13
N LYS A 240 -5.93 -3.56 -17.47
CA LYS A 240 -5.22 -4.53 -18.33
C LYS A 240 -4.91 -4.01 -19.72
N LEU A 241 -5.73 -3.09 -20.23
CA LEU A 241 -5.51 -2.48 -21.54
C LEU A 241 -4.57 -1.29 -21.44
N GLN A 242 -4.26 -0.77 -20.24
CA GLN A 242 -3.34 0.35 -20.10
C GLN A 242 -1.94 -0.05 -20.53
N TYR A 243 -1.45 0.66 -21.53
CA TYR A 243 -0.13 0.45 -22.11
C TYR A 243 0.91 1.19 -21.26
N LEU A 244 1.51 0.44 -20.35
CA LEU A 244 2.54 0.92 -19.42
C LEU A 244 3.94 0.48 -19.85
N GLU A 245 4.21 0.46 -21.16
CA GLU A 245 5.51 0.05 -21.71
C GLU A 245 6.45 1.26 -21.78
N GLY A 246 7.54 1.21 -21.02
CA GLY A 246 8.61 2.20 -21.00
C GLY A 246 9.90 1.62 -20.39
N SER A 247 11.04 2.28 -20.56
CA SER A 247 12.31 1.88 -19.92
C SER A 247 12.25 2.03 -18.40
N MET A 248 11.36 2.92 -17.97
CA MET A 248 11.04 3.18 -16.59
C MET A 248 12.29 3.51 -15.75
N MET A 249 13.24 4.12 -16.45
CA MET A 249 14.36 4.82 -15.86
C MET A 249 13.84 6.10 -15.25
N CYS A 250 14.26 6.39 -14.03
CA CYS A 250 14.05 7.72 -13.49
C CYS A 250 14.76 8.71 -14.42
N PRO A 251 14.10 9.77 -14.91
CA PRO A 251 14.74 10.74 -15.80
C PRO A 251 15.91 11.48 -15.13
N HIS A 252 15.97 11.46 -13.79
CA HIS A 252 17.06 12.03 -13.00
C HIS A 252 18.11 10.99 -12.61
N CYS A 253 17.68 9.82 -12.11
CA CYS A 253 18.58 8.84 -11.52
C CYS A 253 19.06 7.75 -12.50
N GLY A 254 18.48 7.70 -13.70
CA GLY A 254 18.74 6.64 -14.67
C GLY A 254 18.23 5.27 -14.21
N PRO A 255 18.84 4.17 -14.66
CA PRO A 255 18.40 2.80 -14.36
C PRO A 255 18.81 2.30 -12.97
N CYS A 256 19.78 2.96 -12.31
CA CYS A 256 20.28 2.61 -10.98
C CYS A 256 20.16 3.81 -10.01
N PRO A 257 18.95 4.11 -9.50
CA PRO A 257 18.84 5.10 -8.44
C PRO A 257 19.66 4.68 -7.21
N GLU A 258 20.31 5.64 -6.56
CA GLU A 258 21.08 5.39 -5.33
C GLU A 258 20.20 4.83 -4.22
N ASN A 259 18.95 5.30 -4.15
CA ASN A 259 17.92 4.85 -3.23
C ASN A 259 16.71 4.33 -4.02
N THR A 260 16.35 3.07 -3.82
CA THR A 260 15.09 2.51 -4.33
C THR A 260 14.15 2.27 -3.15
N ILE A 261 13.03 3.00 -3.12
CA ILE A 261 11.96 2.75 -2.15
C ILE A 261 11.06 1.68 -2.74
N TRP A 262 10.93 0.56 -2.02
CA TRP A 262 10.04 -0.53 -2.37
C TRP A 262 8.81 -0.44 -1.47
N ASP A 263 7.72 0.15 -1.97
CA ASP A 263 6.43 0.06 -1.30
C ASP A 263 5.74 -1.23 -1.77
N GLY A 264 5.66 -2.21 -0.86
CA GLY A 264 5.12 -3.53 -1.12
C GLY A 264 3.78 -3.70 -0.44
N VAL A 265 2.70 -3.80 -1.21
CA VAL A 265 1.42 -4.30 -0.68
C VAL A 265 1.54 -5.81 -0.48
N THR A 266 1.68 -6.26 0.77
CA THR A 266 1.64 -7.69 1.07
C THR A 266 0.19 -8.19 1.01
N LEU A 267 -0.16 -8.89 -0.05
CA LEU A 267 -1.43 -9.62 -0.14
C LEU A 267 -1.24 -11.00 0.52
N ALA A 268 -1.77 -11.16 1.72
CA ALA A 268 -1.79 -12.45 2.39
C ALA A 268 -2.99 -13.27 1.88
N PHE A 269 -2.72 -14.34 1.13
CA PHE A 269 -3.75 -15.30 0.75
C PHE A 269 -3.87 -16.37 1.84
N ASN A 270 -5.11 -16.77 2.16
CA ASN A 270 -5.31 -17.97 2.97
C ASN A 270 -4.71 -19.17 2.23
N ARG A 271 -4.10 -20.12 2.92
CA ARG A 271 -3.47 -21.30 2.31
C ARG A 271 -4.41 -22.07 1.36
N LYS A 272 -5.73 -22.08 1.64
CA LYS A 272 -6.75 -22.68 0.76
C LYS A 272 -6.88 -22.02 -0.62
N HIS A 273 -6.38 -20.79 -0.74
CA HIS A 273 -6.41 -19.96 -1.94
C HIS A 273 -5.09 -20.06 -2.74
N LEU A 274 -4.08 -20.77 -2.24
CA LEU A 274 -2.83 -21.03 -2.96
C LEU A 274 -3.05 -22.15 -3.99
N LEU A 275 -3.09 -21.81 -5.26
CA LEU A 275 -3.10 -22.78 -6.35
C LEU A 275 -1.69 -23.34 -6.56
N PRO A 276 -1.53 -24.61 -6.99
CA PRO A 276 -0.22 -25.16 -7.34
C PRO A 276 0.50 -24.38 -8.46
N SER A 277 -0.25 -23.64 -9.28
CA SER A 277 0.26 -22.80 -10.37
C SER A 277 0.70 -21.41 -9.92
N LEU A 278 0.54 -21.07 -8.63
CA LEU A 278 0.89 -19.75 -8.12
C LEU A 278 2.41 -19.71 -7.89
N GLU A 279 3.12 -19.07 -8.79
CA GLU A 279 4.56 -18.81 -8.65
C GLU A 279 4.79 -17.40 -8.09
N PRO A 280 5.81 -17.20 -7.24
CA PRO A 280 6.19 -15.85 -6.84
C PRO A 280 6.57 -15.02 -8.07
N PRO A 281 6.23 -13.72 -8.12
CA PRO A 281 6.58 -12.85 -9.26
C PRO A 281 8.11 -12.68 -9.41
N THR A 282 8.87 -12.99 -8.37
CA THR A 282 10.33 -13.04 -8.38
C THR A 282 10.82 -14.49 -8.43
N LYS A 283 11.57 -14.84 -9.48
CA LYS A 283 12.26 -16.14 -9.61
C LYS A 283 13.73 -15.98 -9.24
N SER A 284 14.25 -16.88 -8.40
CA SER A 284 15.68 -16.98 -8.16
C SER A 284 16.38 -17.40 -9.47
N GLN A 285 17.35 -16.61 -9.92
CA GLN A 285 18.22 -17.02 -11.03
C GLN A 285 19.21 -18.11 -10.53
N PRO A 286 19.76 -18.97 -11.42
CA PRO A 286 20.73 -19.99 -11.03
C PRO A 286 21.99 -19.44 -10.36
N ASP A 287 22.36 -18.20 -10.65
CA ASP A 287 23.49 -17.45 -10.08
C ASP A 287 23.10 -16.58 -8.87
N SER A 288 21.83 -16.59 -8.47
CA SER A 288 21.38 -15.85 -7.29
C SER A 288 22.10 -16.36 -6.04
N ILE A 289 22.57 -15.43 -5.19
CA ILE A 289 23.17 -15.82 -3.92
C ILE A 289 22.09 -16.48 -3.05
N GLU A 290 22.15 -17.81 -2.92
CA GLU A 290 21.37 -18.52 -1.93
C GLU A 290 21.92 -18.28 -0.52
N ARG A 291 21.24 -17.40 0.21
CA ARG A 291 21.52 -17.20 1.62
C ARG A 291 20.77 -18.25 2.44
N LYS A 292 21.41 -19.42 2.65
CA LYS A 292 20.86 -20.56 3.42
C LYS A 292 20.41 -20.22 4.85
N THR A 293 20.88 -19.09 5.39
CA THR A 293 20.59 -18.61 6.74
C THR A 293 20.19 -17.13 6.74
N THR A 294 19.11 -16.79 6.05
CA THR A 294 18.40 -15.52 6.27
C THR A 294 17.60 -15.59 7.56
N ARG A 295 18.27 -15.44 8.71
CA ARG A 295 17.54 -15.24 9.96
C ARG A 295 17.03 -13.81 10.00
N TYR A 296 15.70 -13.66 10.11
CA TYR A 296 15.11 -12.38 10.51
C TYR A 296 15.81 -11.92 11.78
N LEU A 297 16.47 -10.76 11.72
CA LEU A 297 17.08 -10.21 12.92
C LEU A 297 15.95 -9.68 13.80
N PRO A 298 15.72 -10.25 15.00
CA PRO A 298 14.79 -9.64 15.92
C PRO A 298 15.33 -8.28 16.36
N SER A 299 14.44 -7.42 16.83
CA SER A 299 14.83 -6.14 17.42
C SER A 299 15.59 -5.23 16.46
N GLN A 300 15.05 -4.99 15.26
CA GLN A 300 15.59 -3.98 14.32
C GLN A 300 15.07 -2.56 14.62
N GLN A 301 14.13 -2.43 15.55
CA GLN A 301 13.58 -1.13 15.95
C GLN A 301 14.64 -0.25 16.62
N LEU A 302 14.44 1.07 16.55
CA LEU A 302 15.26 2.06 17.26
C LEU A 302 15.26 1.79 18.76
N VAL A 303 14.08 1.83 19.38
CA VAL A 303 13.87 1.37 20.76
C VAL A 303 13.59 -0.13 20.72
N PRO A 304 14.51 -1.02 21.15
CA PRO A 304 14.34 -2.47 20.97
C PRO A 304 13.19 -3.06 21.80
N SER A 305 12.93 -2.48 22.98
CA SER A 305 11.94 -2.99 23.92
C SER A 305 10.51 -2.61 23.51
N LYS A 306 9.68 -3.62 23.24
CA LYS A 306 8.25 -3.47 22.93
C LYS A 306 7.46 -2.83 24.08
N THR A 307 7.84 -3.11 25.33
CA THR A 307 7.16 -2.53 26.50
C THR A 307 7.43 -1.03 26.60
N VAL A 308 8.68 -0.60 26.38
CA VAL A 308 9.04 0.83 26.36
C VAL A 308 8.33 1.56 25.21
N ARG A 309 8.31 0.98 23.99
CA ARG A 309 7.56 1.56 22.86
C ARG A 309 6.07 1.74 23.18
N ARG A 310 5.44 0.74 23.80
CA ARG A 310 4.04 0.79 24.21
C ARG A 310 3.78 1.87 25.28
N ALA A 311 4.65 1.99 26.28
CA ALA A 311 4.53 3.01 27.31
C ALA A 311 4.61 4.43 26.73
N VAL A 312 5.63 4.69 25.90
CA VAL A 312 5.79 5.98 25.20
C VAL A 312 4.57 6.29 24.32
N ARG A 313 4.15 5.35 23.47
CA ARG A 313 2.98 5.54 22.61
C ARG A 313 1.71 5.78 23.41
N ARG A 314 1.54 5.11 24.56
CA ARG A 314 0.41 5.34 25.47
C ARG A 314 0.39 6.80 25.91
N VAL A 315 1.49 7.32 26.45
CA VAL A 315 1.60 8.73 26.86
C VAL A 315 1.23 9.70 25.71
N LEU A 316 1.69 9.42 24.49
CA LEU A 316 1.52 10.30 23.31
C LEU A 316 0.20 10.14 22.53
N THR A 317 -0.64 9.17 22.89
CA THR A 317 -1.93 8.91 22.21
C THR A 317 -2.93 10.01 22.54
N GLY A 318 -3.72 10.46 21.56
CA GLY A 318 -4.70 11.52 21.74
C GLY A 318 -4.09 12.93 21.83
N GLY A 319 -4.86 13.90 22.33
CA GLY A 319 -4.40 15.30 22.48
C GLY A 319 -3.40 15.51 23.64
N PRO A 320 -2.90 16.74 23.85
CA PRO A 320 -1.92 17.07 24.89
C PRO A 320 -2.35 16.60 26.28
N LEU A 321 -1.44 15.98 27.04
CA LEU A 321 -1.69 15.57 28.41
C LEU A 321 -1.36 16.72 29.35
N THR A 322 -2.38 17.33 29.95
CA THR A 322 -2.22 18.44 30.90
C THR A 322 -3.08 18.22 32.13
N MET A 323 -2.64 18.72 33.29
CA MET A 323 -3.46 18.63 34.50
C MET A 323 -4.81 19.33 34.36
N ALA A 324 -4.92 20.39 33.55
CA ALA A 324 -6.20 21.05 33.28
C ALA A 324 -7.19 20.10 32.59
N ARG A 325 -6.74 19.31 31.60
CA ARG A 325 -7.59 18.31 30.93
C ARG A 325 -7.94 17.14 31.83
N ILE A 326 -7.00 16.68 32.66
CA ILE A 326 -7.25 15.61 33.63
C ILE A 326 -8.30 16.07 34.65
N LYS A 327 -8.19 17.30 35.17
CA LYS A 327 -9.17 17.88 36.09
C LYS A 327 -10.53 18.08 35.40
N ALA A 328 -10.56 18.59 34.17
CA ALA A 328 -11.79 18.76 33.41
C ALA A 328 -12.51 17.43 33.16
N ALA A 329 -11.77 16.36 32.85
CA ALA A 329 -12.33 15.03 32.68
C ALA A 329 -12.78 14.36 34.00
N ALA A 330 -12.34 14.87 35.15
CA ALA A 330 -12.67 14.34 36.48
C ALA A 330 -13.86 15.08 37.13
N LEU A 331 -14.33 16.19 36.57
CA LEU A 331 -15.52 16.87 37.05
C LEU A 331 -16.73 15.96 36.81
N PRO A 332 -17.59 15.73 37.83
CA PRO A 332 -18.86 15.08 37.63
C PRO A 332 -19.62 15.83 36.54
N LEU A 333 -20.08 15.12 35.50
CA LEU A 333 -21.11 15.67 34.62
C LEU A 333 -22.27 16.02 35.54
N GLU A 334 -22.65 17.30 35.58
CA GLU A 334 -23.85 17.68 36.30
C GLU A 334 -25.01 16.85 35.75
N PRO A 335 -25.89 16.34 36.61
CA PRO A 335 -27.05 15.58 36.15
C PRO A 335 -27.82 16.48 35.20
N GLU A 336 -27.85 16.11 33.92
CA GLU A 336 -28.73 16.72 32.92
C GLU A 336 -30.16 16.66 33.49
N ASP A 337 -30.87 17.79 33.40
CA ASP A 337 -32.22 17.93 33.92
C ASP A 337 -33.07 16.80 33.34
N PRO A 338 -33.63 15.89 34.17
CA PRO A 338 -34.39 14.73 33.70
C PRO A 338 -35.67 15.09 32.92
N ASN A 339 -35.96 16.38 32.71
CA ASN A 339 -37.11 16.88 31.96
C ASN A 339 -36.80 17.39 30.54
N GLU A 340 -35.57 17.28 30.02
CA GLU A 340 -35.35 17.44 28.57
C GLU A 340 -35.70 16.11 27.88
N GLU A 341 -36.96 16.01 27.45
CA GLU A 341 -37.47 14.96 26.57
C GLU A 341 -36.77 15.10 25.20
N ASP A 342 -35.61 14.47 25.06
CA ASP A 342 -34.96 14.22 23.77
C ASP A 342 -35.78 13.16 23.01
N ASP A 343 -36.80 13.63 22.32
CA ASP A 343 -37.34 12.99 21.12
C ASP A 343 -36.25 13.09 20.04
N GLU A 344 -35.45 12.05 19.80
CA GLU A 344 -34.82 11.80 18.49
C GLU A 344 -34.16 10.40 18.39
N ASP A 345 -34.81 9.57 17.57
CA ASP A 345 -34.29 8.56 16.64
C ASP A 345 -33.65 7.25 17.16
N GLU A 346 -34.52 6.24 17.22
CA GLU A 346 -34.21 4.81 17.17
C GLU A 346 -33.55 4.43 15.82
N ASP A 347 -32.22 4.43 15.77
CA ASP A 347 -31.49 3.71 14.72
C ASP A 347 -31.38 2.23 15.12
N GLU A 348 -32.28 1.44 14.55
CA GLU A 348 -32.31 -0.02 14.52
C GLU A 348 -30.96 -0.60 14.05
N ASN A 349 -30.31 -1.37 14.93
CA ASN A 349 -29.43 -2.48 14.52
C ASN A 349 -29.59 -3.60 15.54
N GLU A 350 -30.65 -4.37 15.35
CA GLU A 350 -30.74 -5.74 15.83
C GLU A 350 -29.76 -6.61 15.03
N GLU A 351 -28.90 -7.36 15.72
CA GLU A 351 -28.70 -8.78 15.41
C GLU A 351 -28.04 -9.49 16.62
N ASP A 352 -28.82 -10.45 17.13
CA ASP A 352 -28.44 -11.72 17.75
C ASP A 352 -28.00 -11.77 19.23
N GLY A 353 -29.01 -11.96 20.09
CA GLY A 353 -29.17 -13.21 20.86
C GLY A 353 -28.42 -13.35 22.19
N GLU A 354 -29.13 -13.23 23.32
CA GLU A 354 -29.63 -14.36 24.13
C GLU A 354 -30.16 -13.83 25.48
N VAL A 355 -31.43 -14.10 25.76
CA VAL A 355 -32.21 -13.55 26.87
C VAL A 355 -31.84 -14.27 28.17
N GLN A 356 -31.22 -13.54 29.11
CA GLN A 356 -31.27 -13.88 30.54
C GLN A 356 -31.98 -12.77 31.30
N SER A 357 -33.23 -13.04 31.66
CA SER A 357 -34.07 -12.24 32.53
C SER A 357 -33.57 -12.32 33.97
N GLY A 358 -32.73 -11.36 34.36
CA GLY A 358 -32.34 -11.11 35.75
C GLY A 358 -32.70 -9.69 36.13
N SER A 359 -33.67 -9.53 37.03
CA SER A 359 -34.11 -8.27 37.61
C SER A 359 -32.93 -7.53 38.28
N GLY A 360 -32.54 -6.39 37.73
CA GLY A 360 -31.53 -5.51 38.31
C GLY A 360 -31.81 -4.06 37.94
N ALA A 361 -32.42 -3.32 38.88
CA ALA A 361 -32.74 -1.90 38.76
C ALA A 361 -31.50 -0.98 38.85
N SER A 362 -30.44 -1.27 38.10
CA SER A 362 -29.20 -0.51 38.10
C SER A 362 -28.81 -0.03 36.70
N GLY A 363 -29.08 1.25 36.45
CA GLY A 363 -28.15 2.11 35.73
C GLY A 363 -28.23 2.15 34.21
N LYS A 364 -29.24 2.82 33.66
CA LYS A 364 -29.07 3.53 32.37
C LYS A 364 -28.15 4.74 32.60
N ARG A 365 -26.84 4.51 32.73
CA ARG A 365 -25.87 5.59 32.55
C ARG A 365 -26.00 6.09 31.13
N THR A 366 -26.16 7.40 30.94
CA THR A 366 -26.26 7.99 29.61
C THR A 366 -24.98 7.68 28.82
N ARG A 367 -25.09 7.55 27.48
CA ARG A 367 -23.95 7.28 26.59
C ARG A 367 -22.80 8.28 26.82
N ALA A 368 -23.15 9.54 27.15
CA ALA A 368 -22.22 10.60 27.53
C ALA A 368 -21.41 10.27 28.79
N GLN A 369 -22.05 9.80 29.87
CA GLN A 369 -21.36 9.40 31.10
C GLN A 369 -20.37 8.25 30.87
N LYS A 370 -20.73 7.27 30.02
CA LYS A 370 -19.81 6.17 29.65
C LYS A 370 -18.62 6.67 28.83
N ALA A 371 -18.84 7.62 27.92
CA ALA A 371 -17.76 8.24 27.13
C ALA A 371 -16.82 9.09 28.00
N ALA A 372 -17.36 9.87 28.94
CA ALA A 372 -16.59 10.67 29.88
C ALA A 372 -15.74 9.79 30.81
N ALA A 373 -16.34 8.75 31.40
CA ALA A 373 -15.61 7.80 32.25
C ALA A 373 -14.48 7.09 31.48
N ARG A 374 -14.72 6.72 30.21
CA ARG A 374 -13.68 6.15 29.35
C ARG A 374 -12.56 7.15 29.07
N THR A 375 -12.89 8.40 28.82
CA THR A 375 -11.91 9.48 28.58
C THR A 375 -11.06 9.74 29.81
N GLN A 376 -11.69 9.78 31.00
CA GLN A 376 -10.99 9.95 32.27
C GLN A 376 -10.04 8.78 32.54
N GLN A 377 -10.50 7.55 32.35
CA GLN A 377 -9.68 6.35 32.50
C GLN A 377 -8.48 6.34 31.55
N GLU A 378 -8.69 6.70 30.27
CA GLU A 378 -7.61 6.83 29.29
C GLU A 378 -6.56 7.86 29.73
N LEU A 379 -6.98 9.02 30.22
CA LEU A 379 -6.05 10.06 30.71
C LEU A 379 -5.25 9.59 31.93
N LEU A 380 -5.87 8.85 32.85
CA LEU A 380 -5.18 8.28 34.01
C LEU A 380 -4.15 7.22 33.61
N GLU A 381 -4.50 6.32 32.69
CA GLU A 381 -3.57 5.32 32.17
C GLU A 381 -2.37 5.95 31.45
N ARG A 382 -2.60 7.08 30.77
CA ARG A 382 -1.53 7.86 30.14
C ARG A 382 -0.59 8.48 31.16
N LEU A 383 -1.13 9.04 32.24
CA LEU A 383 -0.35 9.62 33.33
C LEU A 383 0.49 8.53 34.03
N GLN A 384 -0.12 7.38 34.33
CA GLN A 384 0.55 6.25 34.97
C GLN A 384 1.65 5.62 34.11
N ALA A 385 1.61 5.78 32.78
CA ALA A 385 2.62 5.25 31.88
C ALA A 385 3.89 6.14 31.79
N ILE A 386 3.88 7.36 32.34
CA ILE A 386 5.02 8.29 32.25
C ILE A 386 6.27 7.72 32.93
N PRO A 387 6.24 7.25 34.19
CA PRO A 387 7.45 6.76 34.87
C PRO A 387 8.09 5.58 34.12
N ASP A 388 7.28 4.65 33.62
CA ASP A 388 7.75 3.50 32.84
C ASP A 388 8.38 3.93 31.50
N ALA A 389 7.78 4.91 30.82
CA ALA A 389 8.32 5.47 29.59
C ALA A 389 9.67 6.15 29.83
N VAL A 390 9.77 6.98 30.87
CA VAL A 390 10.98 7.74 31.22
C VAL A 390 12.11 6.81 31.65
N ALA A 391 11.82 5.88 32.57
CA ALA A 391 12.80 4.89 33.04
C ALA A 391 13.25 3.99 31.88
N GLY A 392 12.31 3.49 31.08
CA GLY A 392 12.59 2.65 29.93
C GLY A 392 13.44 3.35 28.86
N LEU A 393 13.13 4.60 28.54
CA LEU A 393 13.93 5.40 27.61
C LEU A 393 15.31 5.71 28.18
N SER A 394 15.42 6.00 29.47
CA SER A 394 16.71 6.28 30.14
C SER A 394 17.66 5.07 30.09
N GLN A 395 17.12 3.86 30.23
CA GLN A 395 17.89 2.61 30.08
C GLN A 395 18.38 2.39 28.64
N VAL A 396 17.62 2.86 27.64
CA VAL A 396 18.01 2.77 26.23
C VAL A 396 19.03 3.86 25.86
N CYS A 397 18.80 5.08 26.31
CA CYS A 397 19.67 6.24 26.17
C CYS A 397 19.30 7.30 27.23
N PRO A 398 20.22 7.69 28.13
CA PRO A 398 19.93 8.68 29.16
C PRO A 398 19.40 10.02 28.61
N ALA A 399 19.89 10.44 27.44
CA ALA A 399 19.46 11.67 26.77
C ALA A 399 17.99 11.58 26.28
N LEU A 400 17.54 10.40 25.81
CA LEU A 400 16.13 10.20 25.45
C LEU A 400 15.22 10.30 26.67
N GLY A 401 15.61 9.68 27.78
CA GLY A 401 14.85 9.76 29.03
C GLY A 401 14.75 11.19 29.54
N THR A 402 15.86 11.92 29.54
CA THR A 402 15.92 13.34 29.93
C THR A 402 15.05 14.22 29.04
N LEU A 403 15.15 14.03 27.72
CA LEU A 403 14.36 14.79 26.76
C LEU A 403 12.86 14.49 26.87
N PHE A 404 12.50 13.22 27.09
CA PHE A 404 11.10 12.81 27.26
C PHE A 404 10.53 13.36 28.58
N GLU A 405 11.25 13.25 29.68
CA GLU A 405 10.84 13.81 30.99
C GLU A 405 10.65 15.32 30.89
N LEU A 406 11.59 16.03 30.24
CA LEU A 406 11.50 17.47 30.07
C LEU A 406 10.23 17.90 29.32
N LYS A 407 9.80 17.14 28.30
CA LYS A 407 8.69 17.53 27.41
C LYS A 407 7.36 16.92 27.81
N PHE A 408 7.35 15.69 28.29
CA PHE A 408 6.16 14.86 28.55
C PHE A 408 6.11 14.29 29.98
N GLY A 409 7.13 14.55 30.81
CA GLY A 409 7.21 14.09 32.19
C GLY A 409 6.14 14.68 33.11
N GLU A 410 6.04 14.14 34.32
CA GLU A 410 5.00 14.51 35.29
C GLU A 410 5.06 16.00 35.63
N VAL A 411 6.27 16.55 35.78
CA VAL A 411 6.48 17.98 36.08
C VAL A 411 5.90 18.86 34.97
N SER A 412 6.08 18.48 33.70
CA SER A 412 5.54 19.23 32.56
C SER A 412 4.01 19.14 32.49
N VAL A 413 3.44 17.97 32.78
CA VAL A 413 1.97 17.78 32.87
C VAL A 413 1.37 18.61 34.00
N ILE A 414 2.02 18.63 35.18
CA ILE A 414 1.60 19.40 36.37
C ILE A 414 1.65 20.90 36.09
N GLN A 415 2.70 21.37 35.42
CA GLN A 415 2.85 22.77 35.02
C GLN A 415 1.94 23.16 33.85
N GLY A 416 1.20 22.21 33.26
CA GLY A 416 0.35 22.45 32.10
C GLY A 416 1.14 22.83 30.84
N LYS A 417 2.44 22.49 30.78
CA LYS A 417 3.27 22.76 29.61
C LYS A 417 2.87 21.83 28.48
N VAL A 418 2.56 22.41 27.33
CA VAL A 418 2.28 21.65 26.11
C VAL A 418 3.57 21.54 25.31
N ALA A 419 4.06 20.31 25.12
CA ALA A 419 5.21 20.06 24.27
C ALA A 419 4.91 20.44 22.81
N PRO A 420 5.84 21.10 22.11
CA PRO A 420 5.74 21.30 20.67
C PRO A 420 5.60 19.96 19.92
N ASP A 421 4.78 19.93 18.86
CA ASP A 421 4.44 18.67 18.16
C ASP A 421 5.65 17.99 17.50
N VAL A 422 6.71 18.72 17.20
CA VAL A 422 7.98 18.15 16.68
C VAL A 422 8.58 17.09 17.61
N TYR A 423 8.50 17.28 18.93
CA TYR A 423 8.97 16.29 19.91
C TYR A 423 8.07 15.07 19.91
N ARG A 424 6.76 15.27 19.78
CA ARG A 424 5.79 14.17 19.71
C ARG A 424 6.02 13.32 18.46
N ARG A 425 6.25 13.95 17.30
CA ARG A 425 6.59 13.26 16.05
C ARG A 425 7.89 12.48 16.16
N LEU A 426 8.95 13.06 16.73
CA LEU A 426 10.19 12.33 17.02
C LEU A 426 9.91 11.07 17.84
N PHE A 427 9.25 11.18 18.99
CA PHE A 427 9.06 10.01 19.86
C PHE A 427 8.13 8.96 19.26
N LEU A 428 7.12 9.35 18.48
CA LEU A 428 6.29 8.40 17.74
C LEU A 428 7.12 7.65 16.69
N GLN A 429 8.04 8.34 16.00
CA GLN A 429 8.88 7.74 14.97
C GLN A 429 9.97 6.84 15.55
N ILE A 430 10.66 7.21 16.65
CA ILE A 430 11.68 6.31 17.24
C ILE A 430 11.07 5.10 17.96
N THR A 431 9.78 5.17 18.30
CA THR A 431 9.01 4.04 18.89
C THR A 431 8.15 3.31 17.87
N ALA A 432 8.38 3.55 16.59
CA ALA A 432 7.98 2.72 15.46
C ALA A 432 8.24 1.22 15.72
N GLU A 433 7.35 0.35 15.23
CA GLU A 433 7.60 -1.11 15.20
C GLU A 433 8.47 -1.51 13.99
N GLU A 434 8.69 -0.54 13.11
CA GLU A 434 9.49 -0.57 11.90
C GLU A 434 11.00 -0.69 12.19
N SER A 435 11.77 -1.14 11.20
CA SER A 435 13.23 -1.20 11.30
C SER A 435 13.82 0.21 11.37
N VAL A 436 14.88 0.43 12.15
CA VAL A 436 15.62 1.70 12.19
C VAL A 436 16.05 2.13 10.79
N LEU A 437 16.37 1.19 9.90
CA LEU A 437 16.81 1.49 8.55
C LEU A 437 15.71 1.98 7.61
N GLN A 438 14.43 1.84 8.00
CA GLN A 438 13.33 2.50 7.30
C GLN A 438 13.24 3.98 7.68
N MET A 439 13.80 4.38 8.83
CA MET A 439 13.93 5.78 9.24
C MET A 439 15.26 6.40 8.82
N THR A 440 16.35 5.65 8.87
CA THR A 440 17.70 6.13 8.59
C THR A 440 18.36 5.25 7.53
N THR A 441 18.22 5.66 6.26
CA THR A 441 18.94 5.08 5.13
C THR A 441 20.45 5.21 5.33
N LYS A 442 21.26 4.54 4.50
CA LYS A 442 22.72 4.67 4.58
C LYS A 442 23.19 6.13 4.35
N PRO A 443 22.74 6.84 3.29
CA PRO A 443 23.08 8.25 3.12
C PRO A 443 22.64 9.13 4.31
N ALA A 444 21.44 8.88 4.84
CA ALA A 444 20.96 9.59 6.03
C ALA A 444 21.83 9.34 7.28
N LEU A 445 22.34 8.12 7.48
CA LEU A 445 23.30 7.82 8.55
C LEU A 445 24.63 8.56 8.35
N ASP A 446 25.13 8.64 7.13
CA ASP A 446 26.37 9.37 6.82
C ASP A 446 26.18 10.87 7.07
N ALA A 447 25.04 11.45 6.69
CA ALA A 447 24.69 12.84 7.00
C ALA A 447 24.54 13.07 8.52
N LEU A 448 23.92 12.12 9.24
CA LEU A 448 23.75 12.17 10.69
C LEU A 448 25.10 12.13 11.42
N GLU A 449 26.06 11.35 10.93
CA GLU A 449 27.44 11.32 11.44
C GLU A 449 28.12 12.69 11.32
N VAL A 450 28.05 13.31 10.14
CA VAL A 450 28.59 14.66 9.91
C VAL A 450 27.97 15.69 10.87
N PHE A 451 26.66 15.61 11.10
CA PHE A 451 25.97 16.47 12.06
C PHE A 451 26.43 16.21 13.50
N VAL A 452 26.52 14.96 13.94
CA VAL A 452 26.91 14.60 15.31
C VAL A 452 28.36 14.99 15.62
N THR A 453 29.25 14.96 14.62
CA THR A 453 30.64 15.45 14.77
C THR A 453 30.71 16.97 14.79
N GLN A 454 29.87 17.65 14.00
CA GLN A 454 29.86 19.10 13.86
C GLN A 454 28.42 19.62 13.82
N PRO A 455 27.78 19.88 14.98
CA PRO A 455 26.37 20.23 15.07
C PRO A 455 26.13 21.68 14.65
N THR A 456 26.25 21.94 13.35
CA THR A 456 26.02 23.25 12.72
C THR A 456 24.67 23.27 12.01
N HIS A 457 24.08 24.45 11.83
CA HIS A 457 22.82 24.58 11.09
C HIS A 457 22.92 24.08 9.65
N ARG A 458 24.11 24.21 9.03
CA ARG A 458 24.38 23.66 7.69
C ARG A 458 24.26 22.14 7.70
N ASN A 459 24.90 21.48 8.66
CA ASN A 459 24.87 20.01 8.73
C ASN A 459 23.48 19.49 9.15
N ALA A 460 22.74 20.23 9.98
CA ALA A 460 21.36 19.90 10.33
C ALA A 460 20.44 19.89 9.08
N SER A 461 20.64 20.82 8.15
CA SER A 461 19.83 20.88 6.91
C SER A 461 20.06 19.69 5.97
N ALA A 462 21.18 18.98 6.10
CA ALA A 462 21.44 17.76 5.35
C ALA A 462 20.62 16.55 5.86
N LEU A 463 19.95 16.67 7.02
CA LEU A 463 19.14 15.61 7.62
C LEU A 463 17.69 15.58 7.11
N VAL A 464 17.40 16.19 5.96
CA VAL A 464 16.05 16.24 5.37
C VAL A 464 15.46 14.84 5.13
N GLU A 465 16.32 13.84 4.91
CA GLU A 465 15.94 12.42 4.76
C GLU A 465 15.47 11.77 6.07
N ILE A 466 15.64 12.45 7.22
CA ILE A 466 15.10 12.03 8.53
C ILE A 466 14.16 13.12 9.05
N PRO A 467 12.92 13.22 8.52
CA PRO A 467 12.05 14.38 8.72
C PRO A 467 11.86 14.79 10.19
N ALA A 468 11.62 13.86 11.12
CA ALA A 468 11.43 14.22 12.52
C ALA A 468 12.68 14.80 13.19
N ILE A 469 13.89 14.37 12.81
CA ILE A 469 15.14 14.97 13.31
C ILE A 469 15.32 16.35 12.71
N HIS A 470 15.15 16.49 11.39
CA HIS A 470 15.28 17.78 10.71
C HIS A 470 14.31 18.83 11.28
N GLU A 471 13.04 18.47 11.48
CA GLU A 471 12.03 19.34 12.06
C GLU A 471 12.36 19.73 13.51
N LEU A 472 12.82 18.77 14.32
CA LEU A 472 13.26 19.04 15.69
C LEU A 472 14.42 20.03 15.73
N LEU A 473 15.46 19.80 14.93
CA LEU A 473 16.63 20.68 14.87
C LEU A 473 16.25 22.07 14.33
N THR A 474 15.36 22.14 13.35
CA THR A 474 14.83 23.42 12.84
C THR A 474 14.07 24.19 13.93
N HIS A 475 13.27 23.48 14.74
CA HIS A 475 12.58 24.09 15.87
C HIS A 475 13.55 24.60 16.95
N GLU A 476 14.58 23.84 17.30
CA GLU A 476 15.55 24.22 18.33
C GLU A 476 16.48 25.35 17.87
N LYS A 477 16.84 25.39 16.58
CA LYS A 477 17.56 26.51 15.96
C LYS A 477 16.86 27.85 16.19
N ASN A 478 15.54 27.88 16.12
CA ASN A 478 14.79 29.13 16.32
C ASN A 478 14.77 29.59 17.78
N SER A 479 15.15 28.70 18.70
CA SER A 479 15.14 28.96 20.15
C SER A 479 16.53 29.27 20.70
N THR A 480 17.59 28.71 20.12
CA THR A 480 18.97 28.82 20.62
C THR A 480 20.00 28.92 19.49
N LEU A 481 21.11 29.63 19.75
CA LEU A 481 22.25 29.73 18.82
C LEU A 481 23.00 28.39 18.63
N LEU A 482 22.93 27.51 19.63
CA LEU A 482 23.55 26.19 19.64
C LEU A 482 22.48 25.12 19.88
N PHE A 483 22.66 23.95 19.29
CA PHE A 483 21.76 22.82 19.57
C PHE A 483 21.96 22.33 21.01
N PRO A 484 20.88 22.02 21.75
CA PRO A 484 20.98 21.40 23.07
C PRO A 484 21.80 20.11 23.04
N GLU A 485 22.70 19.94 24.00
CA GLU A 485 23.52 18.72 24.11
C GLU A 485 22.68 17.46 24.17
N THR A 486 21.54 17.51 24.88
CA THR A 486 20.58 16.40 24.95
C THR A 486 20.07 15.98 23.56
N THR A 487 19.85 16.92 22.64
CA THR A 487 19.38 16.60 21.29
C THR A 487 20.49 16.01 20.44
N VAL A 488 21.72 16.53 20.57
CA VAL A 488 22.89 15.99 19.87
C VAL A 488 23.18 14.55 20.32
N GLU A 489 23.08 14.26 21.62
CA GLU A 489 23.21 12.90 22.16
C GLU A 489 22.13 11.94 21.65
N VAL A 490 20.87 12.42 21.51
CA VAL A 490 19.80 11.62 20.89
C VAL A 490 20.14 11.30 19.44
N CYS A 491 20.65 12.26 18.67
CA CYS A 491 21.08 12.03 17.29
C CYS A 491 22.24 11.02 17.19
N ARG A 492 23.22 11.12 18.10
CA ARG A 492 24.34 10.16 18.20
C ARG A 492 23.85 8.75 18.50
N TRP A 493 22.92 8.62 19.44
CA TRP A 493 22.31 7.32 19.75
C TRP A 493 21.56 6.71 18.55
N ILE A 494 20.81 7.52 17.79
CA ILE A 494 20.13 7.08 16.55
C ILE A 494 21.16 6.57 15.53
N LEU A 495 22.26 7.31 15.33
CA LEU A 495 23.36 6.95 14.43
C LEU A 495 23.97 5.60 14.83
N ASP A 496 24.39 5.45 16.09
CA ASP A 496 25.02 4.23 16.60
C ASP A 496 24.09 3.03 16.43
N ARG A 497 22.80 3.22 16.75
CA ARG A 497 21.79 2.19 16.62
C ARG A 497 21.56 1.78 15.16
N GLY A 498 21.46 2.75 14.25
CA GLY A 498 21.33 2.52 12.81
C GLY A 498 22.52 1.76 12.24
N ARG A 499 23.75 2.19 12.56
CA ARG A 499 25.00 1.52 12.15
C ARG A 499 25.09 0.08 12.67
N MET A 500 24.69 -0.16 13.92
CA MET A 500 24.66 -1.49 14.53
C MET A 500 23.70 -2.44 13.80
N VAL A 501 22.47 -1.98 13.51
CA VAL A 501 21.48 -2.79 12.78
C VAL A 501 21.92 -3.01 11.34
N LEU A 502 22.44 -1.98 10.66
CA LEU A 502 22.99 -2.08 9.29
C LEU A 502 24.11 -3.11 9.21
N SER A 503 25.10 -3.02 10.09
CA SER A 503 26.23 -3.97 10.15
C SER A 503 25.77 -5.38 10.47
N SER A 504 24.69 -5.52 11.26
CA SER A 504 24.12 -6.83 11.57
C SER A 504 23.40 -7.46 10.37
N LEU A 505 22.83 -6.65 9.48
CA LEU A 505 22.12 -7.06 8.27
C LEU A 505 23.04 -7.33 7.08
N ILE A 506 24.15 -6.60 6.95
CA ILE A 506 25.16 -6.79 5.89
C ILE A 506 26.09 -7.98 6.23
N LYS A 507 25.53 -9.07 6.76
CA LYS A 507 26.25 -10.34 6.96
C LYS A 507 26.15 -11.16 5.68
N GLY A 508 27.21 -11.18 4.89
CA GLY A 508 27.33 -12.01 3.70
C GLY A 508 28.50 -11.58 2.82
N PRO A 509 28.93 -12.42 1.87
CA PRO A 509 29.83 -11.97 0.81
C PRO A 509 29.19 -10.78 0.08
N GLU A 510 30.03 -9.89 -0.46
CA GLU A 510 29.54 -8.82 -1.33
C GLU A 510 28.65 -9.43 -2.42
N PRO A 511 27.54 -8.77 -2.79
CA PRO A 511 26.73 -9.22 -3.91
C PRO A 511 27.63 -9.42 -5.14
N PRO A 512 27.45 -10.49 -5.93
CA PRO A 512 28.22 -10.68 -7.14
C PRO A 512 28.09 -9.42 -7.98
N LYS A 513 29.22 -8.99 -8.56
CA LYS A 513 29.19 -7.92 -9.54
C LYS A 513 28.24 -8.38 -10.64
N ILE A 514 27.19 -7.59 -10.88
CA ILE A 514 26.23 -7.88 -11.95
C ILE A 514 27.02 -7.78 -13.25
N ASP A 515 27.01 -8.87 -14.03
CA ASP A 515 27.65 -8.90 -15.34
C ASP A 515 26.86 -7.94 -16.25
N GLU A 516 27.48 -6.84 -16.68
CA GLU A 516 26.80 -5.67 -17.25
C GLU A 516 26.16 -5.92 -18.64
N GLY A 517 26.25 -7.15 -19.16
CA GLY A 517 25.93 -7.52 -20.55
C GLY A 517 24.65 -8.33 -20.77
N VAL A 518 23.82 -8.62 -19.76
CA VAL A 518 22.60 -9.44 -19.94
C VAL A 518 21.35 -8.59 -19.73
N GLU A 519 20.85 -7.95 -20.80
CA GLU A 519 19.50 -7.37 -20.82
C GLU A 519 18.46 -8.49 -20.87
N LYS A 520 17.55 -8.53 -19.88
CA LYS A 520 16.33 -9.36 -19.95
C LYS A 520 15.10 -8.46 -20.10
N PRO A 521 14.08 -8.89 -20.88
CA PRO A 521 12.84 -8.14 -21.03
C PRO A 521 12.12 -7.96 -19.69
N TRP A 522 11.68 -6.74 -19.38
CA TRP A 522 10.95 -6.41 -18.14
C TRP A 522 9.62 -7.16 -17.99
N THR A 523 9.05 -7.59 -19.12
CA THR A 523 7.85 -8.43 -19.19
C THR A 523 7.99 -9.75 -18.44
N GLU A 524 9.22 -10.19 -18.11
CA GLU A 524 9.49 -11.40 -17.34
C GLU A 524 9.62 -11.18 -15.82
N VAL A 525 9.75 -9.93 -15.35
CA VAL A 525 10.09 -9.60 -13.94
C VAL A 525 9.05 -8.73 -13.20
N GLY A 526 8.22 -7.96 -13.91
CA GLY A 526 6.93 -7.42 -13.44
C GLY A 526 6.90 -6.61 -12.13
N PHE A 527 7.38 -5.36 -12.12
CA PHE A 527 7.14 -4.43 -10.99
C PHE A 527 7.05 -2.95 -11.40
N ILE A 528 6.29 -2.15 -10.64
CA ILE A 528 6.05 -0.70 -10.80
C ILE A 528 6.76 0.08 -9.66
N VAL A 529 7.50 1.13 -9.99
CA VAL A 529 8.18 2.11 -9.11
C VAL A 529 7.43 3.45 -9.18
N LEU A 530 7.37 4.22 -8.10
CA LEU A 530 6.94 5.63 -8.16
C LEU A 530 8.08 6.55 -7.78
N CYS A 531 8.29 7.60 -8.57
CA CYS A 531 9.31 8.62 -8.31
C CYS A 531 8.63 9.95 -7.96
N GLU A 532 9.09 10.56 -6.87
CA GLU A 532 8.74 11.92 -6.48
C GLU A 532 9.69 12.91 -7.17
N GLU A 533 9.14 13.89 -7.88
CA GLU A 533 9.91 14.96 -8.51
C GLU A 533 9.88 16.21 -7.63
N GLN A 534 11.02 16.55 -7.02
CA GLN A 534 11.19 17.83 -6.34
C GLN A 534 11.75 18.87 -7.32
N SER A 535 10.87 19.61 -8.00
CA SER A 535 11.25 20.85 -8.68
C SER A 535 10.98 22.02 -7.72
N GLY A 536 12.02 22.81 -7.43
CA GLY A 536 12.05 23.79 -6.33
C GLY A 536 11.05 24.96 -6.37
N LEU A 537 10.03 24.93 -7.23
CA LEU A 537 9.03 25.99 -7.38
C LEU A 537 7.58 25.49 -7.57
N THR A 538 7.33 24.17 -7.62
CA THR A 538 5.98 23.61 -7.78
C THR A 538 5.69 22.52 -6.74
N PRO A 539 4.42 22.28 -6.36
CA PRO A 539 4.07 21.18 -5.46
C PRO A 539 4.56 19.83 -6.00
N PRO A 540 4.91 18.87 -5.11
CA PRO A 540 5.46 17.58 -5.52
C PRO A 540 4.47 16.84 -6.41
N THR A 541 4.92 16.45 -7.60
CA THR A 541 4.21 15.57 -8.53
C THR A 541 4.75 14.16 -8.42
N PHE A 542 3.87 13.20 -8.14
CA PHE A 542 4.20 11.77 -8.10
C PHE A 542 4.11 11.19 -9.52
N ARG A 543 5.14 10.45 -9.95
CA ARG A 543 5.21 9.85 -11.29
C ARG A 543 5.24 8.32 -11.22
N LEU A 544 4.43 7.67 -12.06
CA LEU A 544 4.34 6.22 -12.14
C LEU A 544 5.38 5.66 -13.12
N VAL A 545 6.11 4.62 -12.70
CA VAL A 545 7.29 4.07 -13.38
C VAL A 545 7.28 2.53 -13.16
N ALA A 546 7.94 1.69 -13.94
CA ALA A 546 8.23 0.27 -13.71
C ALA A 546 9.72 0.05 -13.60
N ALA A 547 10.23 -1.17 -13.50
CA ALA A 547 11.68 -1.32 -13.45
C ALA A 547 12.16 -2.64 -14.00
N THR A 548 13.35 -2.55 -14.61
CA THR A 548 14.25 -3.66 -14.92
C THR A 548 15.57 -3.38 -14.21
N ALA A 549 16.23 -4.42 -13.72
CA ALA A 549 17.53 -4.26 -13.08
C ALA A 549 18.61 -4.00 -14.15
N CYS A 550 19.34 -2.87 -14.11
CA CYS A 550 20.76 -2.86 -14.53
C CYS A 550 21.58 -1.56 -14.31
N GLN A 551 22.91 -1.78 -14.25
CA GLN A 551 24.08 -0.93 -14.58
C GLN A 551 24.53 0.20 -13.64
N LYS A 552 25.76 0.05 -13.11
CA LYS A 552 26.50 1.07 -12.36
C LYS A 552 27.77 1.44 -13.13
N SER A 553 27.79 2.59 -13.82
CA SER A 553 29.03 3.09 -14.45
C SER A 553 29.94 3.76 -13.42
N GLU A 554 31.20 3.33 -13.33
CA GLU A 554 32.26 4.02 -12.59
C GLU A 554 32.59 5.37 -13.25
N ARG A 555 32.54 6.47 -12.49
CA ARG A 555 33.26 7.71 -12.81
C ARG A 555 34.40 7.88 -11.80
N ASP A 556 35.59 7.52 -12.24
CA ASP A 556 36.85 7.94 -11.63
C ASP A 556 37.02 9.45 -11.81
N HIS A 557 37.08 10.19 -10.71
CA HIS A 557 37.81 11.46 -10.68
C HIS A 557 39.23 11.17 -10.17
N VAL A 558 40.14 11.00 -11.13
CA VAL A 558 41.57 11.17 -10.94
C VAL A 558 41.81 12.64 -10.59
N ILE A 559 42.23 12.89 -9.35
CA ILE A 559 42.97 14.10 -9.01
C ILE A 559 44.36 13.94 -9.63
N GLN A 560 44.65 14.71 -10.67
CA GLN A 560 46.03 15.06 -11.03
C GLN A 560 46.11 16.56 -11.37
N ASN A 561 46.92 17.22 -10.53
CA ASN A 561 47.40 18.60 -10.48
C ASN A 561 46.43 19.69 -10.05
#